data_AF-A0A3B8HA78-F1
#
_entry.id   AF-A0A3B8HA78-F1
#
_cell.length_a   1.000
_cell.length_b   1.000
_cell.length_c   1.000
_cell.angle_alpha   90.00
_cell.angle_beta   90.00
_cell.angle_gamma   90.00
#
_symmetry.space_group_name_H-M   'P 1'
#
loop_
_entity.id
_entity.type
_entity.pdbx_description
1 polymer ?
#
loop_
_entity_poly.entity_id
_entity_poly.type
_entity_poly.pdbx_seq_one_letter_code
_entity_poly.pdbx_strand_id
1 'polypeptide(L)'
;DVAYNYLPYVDAGVFIVSADPPLSESEHQFLKDIRGYVDKLFFALNKIDQVSDEDRQESLEFTAQILEKVLGVGCVKIFPLSARWALEAKQGGNGAQLERSLLPDFERRLQEFLIHEKGRVFLKSVVNNLLKLISDETVSFQLEQEAVKLPLQELTAKIDRFEQEMKTVSKDREHNGYLLSGHLKTITSGLDEAIGAFKRDSLPVLHQELDNEYGRLVRRGAGNLRSELEEFMFEMVRDRFTGWRQHLTETISAQLEEAHRWFATGTNETIERIHALTSDIFELKLKPFTSVEMLSTAPHNKMSEYR
;
A
#
# COMPACT_ATOMS: atom_id res chain seq x y z
N ASP A 1 -15.04 -13.78 -0.19
CA ASP A 1 -15.67 -12.59 0.41
C ASP A 1 -15.00 -12.03 1.67
N VAL A 2 -14.52 -12.83 2.63
CA VAL A 2 -13.86 -12.27 3.85
C VAL A 2 -12.44 -11.74 3.58
N ALA A 3 -11.66 -12.38 2.71
CA ALA A 3 -10.27 -12.00 2.46
C ALA A 3 -10.11 -10.60 1.84
N TYR A 4 -11.02 -10.19 0.96
CA TYR A 4 -10.95 -8.91 0.25
C TYR A 4 -11.02 -7.67 1.16
N ASN A 5 -11.72 -7.77 2.29
CA ASN A 5 -11.88 -6.65 3.23
C ASN A 5 -10.61 -6.33 4.03
N TYR A 6 -9.63 -7.23 4.04
CA TYR A 6 -8.37 -7.05 4.77
C TYR A 6 -7.19 -6.69 3.87
N LEU A 7 -7.29 -6.91 2.55
CA LEU A 7 -6.21 -6.66 1.59
C LEU A 7 -5.62 -5.24 1.65
N PRO A 8 -6.40 -4.14 1.84
CA PRO A 8 -5.84 -2.79 1.92
C PRO A 8 -4.97 -2.52 3.16
N TYR A 9 -5.02 -3.39 4.17
CA TYR A 9 -4.28 -3.25 5.43
C TYR A 9 -3.16 -4.29 5.57
N VAL A 10 -2.94 -5.13 4.56
CA VAL A 10 -2.02 -6.26 4.64
C VAL A 10 -0.64 -5.87 4.09
N ASP A 11 0.33 -5.91 4.98
CA ASP A 11 1.72 -5.58 4.68
C ASP A 11 2.43 -6.62 3.78
N ALA A 12 2.04 -7.88 3.89
CA ALA A 12 2.46 -8.98 3.05
C ALA A 12 1.43 -10.10 3.09
N GLY A 13 1.11 -10.67 1.94
CA GLY A 13 0.18 -11.78 1.81
C GLY A 13 0.93 -13.11 1.70
N VAL A 14 0.44 -14.14 2.37
CA VAL A 14 0.86 -15.52 2.14
C VAL A 14 -0.25 -16.23 1.38
N PHE A 15 0.04 -16.62 0.14
CA PHE A 15 -0.85 -17.39 -0.70
C PHE A 15 -0.50 -18.87 -0.59
N ILE A 16 -1.46 -19.68 -0.14
CA ILE A 16 -1.25 -21.10 0.11
C ILE A 16 -1.95 -21.90 -0.99
N VAL A 17 -1.20 -22.73 -1.70
CA VAL A 17 -1.66 -23.64 -2.75
C VAL A 17 -1.48 -25.08 -2.25
N SER A 18 -2.38 -25.99 -2.59
CA SER A 18 -2.18 -27.42 -2.29
C SER A 18 -1.37 -28.11 -3.39
N ALA A 19 -0.52 -29.07 -3.02
CA ALA A 19 0.25 -29.86 -3.99
C ALA A 19 -0.64 -30.73 -4.90
N ASP A 20 -1.85 -31.10 -4.45
CA ASP A 20 -2.85 -31.86 -5.20
C ASP A 20 -4.30 -31.48 -4.78
N PRO A 21 -5.20 -31.06 -5.70
CA PRO A 21 -4.91 -30.65 -7.08
C PRO A 21 -4.27 -29.25 -7.12
N PRO A 22 -3.42 -28.96 -8.13
CA PRO A 22 -2.82 -27.64 -8.29
C PRO A 22 -3.87 -26.63 -8.76
N LEU A 23 -4.04 -25.55 -7.97
CA LEU A 23 -4.69 -24.27 -8.29
C LEU A 23 -6.00 -24.35 -9.11
N SER A 24 -7.13 -24.16 -8.42
CA SER A 24 -8.45 -24.03 -9.05
C SER A 24 -8.63 -22.71 -9.82
N GLU A 25 -9.58 -22.67 -10.76
CA GLU A 25 -9.90 -21.49 -11.57
C GLU A 25 -10.33 -20.27 -10.72
N SER A 26 -11.01 -20.51 -9.59
CA SER A 26 -11.37 -19.48 -8.63
C SER A 26 -10.16 -18.90 -7.89
N GLU A 27 -9.14 -19.71 -7.60
CA GLU A 27 -7.87 -19.26 -7.01
C GLU A 27 -7.02 -18.47 -8.02
N HIS A 28 -7.06 -18.83 -9.29
CA HIS A 28 -6.43 -18.06 -10.37
C HIS A 28 -7.05 -16.65 -10.51
N GLN A 29 -8.37 -16.57 -10.46
CA GLN A 29 -9.07 -15.28 -10.53
C GLN A 29 -8.76 -14.42 -9.29
N PHE A 30 -8.74 -15.02 -8.10
CA PHE A 30 -8.34 -14.33 -6.87
C PHE A 30 -6.91 -13.78 -6.93
N LEU A 31 -5.96 -14.55 -7.48
CA LEU A 31 -4.57 -14.10 -7.65
C LEU A 31 -4.42 -12.87 -8.57
N LYS A 32 -5.21 -12.79 -9.64
CA LYS A 32 -5.26 -11.61 -10.51
C LYS A 32 -5.80 -10.39 -9.76
N ASP A 33 -6.81 -10.59 -8.92
CA ASP A 33 -7.49 -9.52 -8.21
C ASP A 33 -6.62 -8.94 -7.07
N ILE A 34 -5.85 -9.76 -6.34
CA ILE A 34 -5.02 -9.31 -5.21
C ILE A 34 -3.71 -8.60 -5.60
N ARG A 35 -3.22 -8.78 -6.84
CA ARG A 35 -1.95 -8.19 -7.32
C ARG A 35 -1.89 -6.67 -7.18
N GLY A 36 -3.04 -5.99 -7.26
CA GLY A 36 -3.14 -4.54 -7.12
C GLY A 36 -3.27 -4.02 -5.69
N TYR A 37 -3.40 -4.90 -4.69
CA TYR A 37 -3.70 -4.50 -3.30
C TYR A 37 -2.58 -4.82 -2.31
N VAL A 38 -1.65 -5.71 -2.64
CA VAL A 38 -0.61 -6.17 -1.71
C VAL A 38 0.77 -5.95 -2.31
N ASP A 39 1.62 -5.19 -1.61
CA ASP A 39 2.99 -4.85 -2.05
C ASP A 39 3.90 -6.08 -2.22
N LYS A 40 3.69 -7.12 -1.40
CA LYS A 40 4.46 -8.37 -1.46
C LYS A 40 3.61 -9.61 -1.20
N LEU A 41 3.73 -10.59 -2.11
CA LEU A 41 3.11 -11.90 -2.00
C LEU A 41 4.17 -13.00 -1.84
N PHE A 42 3.95 -13.89 -0.88
CA PHE A 42 4.70 -15.13 -0.68
C PHE A 42 3.83 -16.31 -1.11
N PHE A 43 4.41 -17.29 -1.80
CA PHE A 43 3.69 -18.46 -2.29
C PHE A 43 4.17 -19.71 -1.56
N ALA A 44 3.25 -20.43 -0.94
CA ALA A 44 3.52 -21.68 -0.25
C ALA A 44 2.76 -22.83 -0.89
N LEU A 45 3.48 -23.88 -1.31
CA LEU A 45 2.89 -25.13 -1.79
C LEU A 45 2.78 -26.11 -0.62
N ASN A 46 1.60 -26.21 -0.03
CA ASN A 46 1.30 -27.03 1.13
C ASN A 46 0.93 -28.47 0.73
N LYS A 47 0.96 -29.39 1.71
CA LYS A 47 0.64 -30.83 1.59
C LYS A 47 1.66 -31.65 0.79
N ILE A 48 2.93 -31.27 0.81
CA ILE A 48 3.99 -32.08 0.17
C ILE A 48 4.13 -33.48 0.76
N ASP A 49 3.52 -33.75 1.92
CA ASP A 49 3.48 -35.07 2.54
C ASP A 49 2.55 -36.08 1.86
N GLN A 50 1.71 -35.61 0.92
CA GLN A 50 0.72 -36.42 0.21
C GLN A 50 1.16 -36.82 -1.19
N VAL A 51 2.29 -36.29 -1.66
CA VAL A 51 2.78 -36.44 -3.03
C VAL A 51 4.21 -36.96 -3.02
N SER A 52 4.63 -37.62 -4.10
CA SER A 52 6.02 -38.05 -4.25
C SER A 52 6.95 -36.86 -4.50
N ASP A 53 8.27 -37.06 -4.42
CA ASP A 53 9.23 -36.00 -4.76
C ASP A 53 9.14 -35.58 -6.24
N GLU A 54 8.79 -36.51 -7.13
CA GLU A 54 8.58 -36.28 -8.56
C GLU A 54 7.31 -35.45 -8.79
N ASP A 55 6.18 -35.86 -8.21
CA ASP A 55 4.90 -35.14 -8.30
C ASP A 55 4.98 -33.75 -7.65
N ARG A 56 5.75 -33.61 -6.57
CA ARG A 56 6.01 -32.30 -5.94
C ARG A 56 6.71 -31.37 -6.92
N GLN A 57 7.72 -31.87 -7.63
CA GLN A 57 8.48 -31.07 -8.59
C GLN A 57 7.59 -30.64 -9.76
N GLU A 58 6.77 -31.55 -10.29
CA GLU A 58 5.79 -31.24 -11.32
C GLU A 58 4.77 -30.18 -10.86
N SER A 59 4.22 -30.34 -9.65
CA SER A 59 3.27 -29.40 -9.06
C SER A 59 3.89 -28.02 -8.81
N LEU A 60 5.16 -27.96 -8.39
CA LEU A 60 5.92 -26.71 -8.26
C LEU A 60 6.13 -26.02 -9.61
N GLU A 61 6.54 -26.76 -10.63
CA GLU A 61 6.78 -26.23 -11.98
C GLU A 61 5.49 -25.74 -12.62
N PHE A 62 4.42 -26.51 -12.51
CA PHE A 62 3.10 -26.14 -13.00
C PHE A 62 2.57 -24.87 -12.30
N THR A 63 2.68 -24.81 -10.97
CA THR A 63 2.30 -23.64 -10.18
C THR A 63 3.17 -22.42 -10.54
N ALA A 64 4.47 -22.61 -10.74
CA ALA A 64 5.38 -21.54 -11.15
C ALA A 64 5.00 -20.97 -12.52
N GLN A 65 4.73 -21.83 -13.50
CA GLN A 65 4.30 -21.40 -14.84
C GLN A 65 2.98 -20.62 -14.80
N ILE A 66 2.02 -21.05 -13.97
CA ILE A 66 0.78 -20.32 -13.74
C ILE A 66 1.06 -18.94 -13.15
N LEU A 67 1.85 -18.89 -12.08
CA LEU A 67 2.15 -17.66 -11.37
C LEU A 67 2.96 -16.68 -12.23
N GLU A 68 3.89 -17.15 -13.05
CA GLU A 68 4.61 -16.32 -14.03
C GLU A 68 3.67 -15.72 -15.07
N LYS A 69 2.70 -16.49 -15.58
CA LYS A 69 1.67 -15.98 -16.51
C LYS A 69 0.78 -14.92 -15.87
N VAL A 70 0.48 -15.04 -14.57
CA VAL A 70 -0.42 -14.12 -13.84
C VAL A 70 0.31 -12.87 -13.33
N LEU A 71 1.55 -13.01 -12.87
CA LEU A 71 2.31 -11.94 -12.19
C LEU A 71 3.32 -11.23 -13.11
N GLY A 72 3.61 -11.77 -14.29
CA GLY A 72 4.60 -11.22 -15.24
C GLY A 72 6.01 -11.75 -15.01
N VAL A 73 6.94 -11.38 -15.92
CA VAL A 73 8.29 -11.99 -16.00
C VAL A 73 9.13 -11.67 -14.76
N GLY A 74 9.37 -12.70 -13.95
CA GLY A 74 10.29 -12.74 -12.82
C GLY A 74 10.05 -14.01 -12.02
N CYS A 75 11.11 -14.74 -11.66
CA CYS A 75 11.00 -16.01 -10.94
C CYS A 75 10.22 -15.83 -9.63
N VAL A 76 8.99 -16.35 -9.60
CA VAL A 76 8.18 -16.41 -8.38
C VAL A 76 8.71 -17.56 -7.55
N LYS A 77 9.32 -17.25 -6.39
CA LYS A 77 9.82 -18.28 -5.49
C LYS A 77 8.65 -18.90 -4.72
N ILE A 78 8.37 -20.17 -5.00
CA ILE A 78 7.37 -20.98 -4.31
C ILE A 78 8.07 -21.81 -3.22
N PHE A 79 7.51 -21.82 -2.02
CA PHE A 79 8.04 -22.57 -0.89
C PHE A 79 7.22 -23.86 -0.69
N PRO A 80 7.76 -25.02 -1.05
CA PRO A 80 7.13 -26.30 -0.70
C PRO A 80 7.17 -26.49 0.81
N LEU A 81 6.06 -26.92 1.42
CA LEU A 81 5.99 -27.25 2.85
C LEU A 81 4.91 -28.28 3.17
N SER A 82 5.06 -28.96 4.31
CA SER A 82 3.99 -29.74 4.94
C SER A 82 3.64 -29.14 6.29
N ALA A 83 2.52 -28.42 6.34
CA ALA A 83 2.01 -27.89 7.61
C ALA A 83 1.71 -29.01 8.62
N ARG A 84 1.33 -30.20 8.14
CA ARG A 84 1.05 -31.37 8.97
C ARG A 84 2.32 -31.89 9.64
N TRP A 85 3.36 -32.20 8.86
CA TRP A 85 4.64 -32.64 9.43
C TRP A 85 5.23 -31.60 10.37
N ALA A 86 5.12 -30.31 10.03
CA ALA A 86 5.61 -29.25 10.89
C ALA A 86 4.87 -29.20 12.24
N LEU A 87 3.54 -29.36 12.23
CA LEU A 87 2.73 -29.37 13.44
C LEU A 87 3.04 -30.59 14.33
N GLU A 88 3.07 -31.78 13.73
CA GLU A 88 3.41 -33.03 14.42
C GLU A 88 4.80 -32.96 15.04
N ALA A 89 5.77 -32.41 14.29
CA ALA A 89 7.14 -32.23 14.76
C ALA A 89 7.25 -31.23 15.93
N LYS A 90 6.54 -30.10 15.86
CA LYS A 90 6.51 -29.09 16.93
C LYS A 90 5.84 -29.63 18.21
N GLN A 91 4.81 -30.46 18.08
CA GLN A 91 4.14 -31.09 19.23
C GLN A 91 4.95 -32.24 19.84
N GLY A 92 5.64 -33.02 19.00
CA GLY A 92 6.45 -34.16 19.41
C GLY A 92 7.91 -33.84 19.75
N GLY A 93 8.35 -32.59 19.56
CA GLY A 93 9.74 -32.18 19.78
C GLY A 93 10.74 -32.78 18.79
N ASN A 94 10.31 -33.17 17.59
CA ASN A 94 11.13 -33.88 16.61
C ASN A 94 11.74 -32.91 15.58
N GLY A 95 12.95 -32.42 15.86
CA GLY A 95 13.65 -31.48 14.98
C GLY A 95 13.90 -31.99 13.55
N ALA A 96 14.17 -33.29 13.38
CA ALA A 96 14.43 -33.85 12.05
C ALA A 96 13.16 -33.87 11.17
N GLN A 97 11.99 -34.13 11.77
CA GLN A 97 10.71 -34.06 11.08
C GLN A 97 10.32 -32.60 10.77
N LEU A 98 10.70 -31.66 11.64
CA LEU A 98 10.47 -30.23 11.40
C LEU A 98 11.29 -29.74 10.19
N GLU A 99 12.56 -30.13 10.07
CA GLU A 99 13.37 -29.81 8.89
C GLU A 99 12.78 -30.44 7.62
N ARG A 100 12.34 -31.71 7.70
CA ARG A 100 11.68 -32.40 6.58
C ARG A 100 10.38 -31.74 6.13
N SER A 101 9.72 -30.98 7.01
CA SER A 101 8.49 -30.24 6.68
C SER A 101 8.74 -29.00 5.80
N LEU A 102 9.98 -28.53 5.70
CA LEU A 102 10.40 -27.31 4.99
C LEU A 102 9.74 -26.00 5.48
N LEU A 103 8.95 -26.06 6.57
CA LEU A 103 8.40 -24.87 7.21
C LEU A 103 9.49 -23.92 7.74
N PRO A 104 10.60 -24.38 8.35
CA PRO A 104 11.65 -23.47 8.86
C PRO A 104 12.27 -22.57 7.79
N ASP A 105 12.43 -23.07 6.56
CA ASP A 105 12.98 -22.28 5.46
C ASP A 105 12.01 -21.18 4.99
N PHE A 106 10.71 -21.48 4.99
CA PHE A 106 9.67 -20.48 4.76
C PHE A 106 9.63 -19.43 5.88
N GLU A 107 9.65 -19.86 7.15
CA GLU A 107 9.64 -18.97 8.33
C GLU A 107 10.84 -18.02 8.33
N ARG A 108 12.06 -18.54 8.07
CA ARG A 108 13.29 -17.73 8.01
C ARG A 108 13.19 -16.63 6.94
N ARG A 109 12.70 -16.98 5.76
CA ARG A 109 12.56 -16.02 4.67
C ARG A 109 11.50 -14.95 4.96
N LEU A 110 10.39 -15.34 5.58
CA LEU A 110 9.34 -14.41 6.00
C LEU A 110 9.86 -13.46 7.09
N GLN A 111 10.61 -13.97 8.06
CA GLN A 111 11.25 -13.16 9.11
C GLN A 111 12.25 -12.14 8.53
N GLU A 112 13.11 -12.57 7.61
CA GLU A 112 14.05 -11.67 6.93
C GLU A 112 13.32 -10.50 6.26
N PHE A 113 12.24 -10.78 5.53
CA PHE A 113 11.43 -9.76 4.87
C PHE A 113 10.83 -8.76 5.87
N LEU A 114 10.21 -9.26 6.95
CA LEU A 114 9.58 -8.39 7.96
C LEU A 114 10.61 -7.47 8.65
N ILE A 115 11.79 -8.01 8.95
CA ILE A 115 12.86 -7.26 9.64
C ILE A 115 13.51 -6.22 8.71
N HIS A 116 13.82 -6.59 7.47
CA HIS A 116 14.63 -5.74 6.58
C HIS A 116 13.81 -4.71 5.80
N GLU A 117 12.56 -5.03 5.41
CA GLU A 117 11.78 -4.15 4.53
C GLU A 117 10.85 -3.19 5.29
N LYS A 118 10.26 -3.59 6.44
CA LYS A 118 9.30 -2.75 7.19
C LYS A 118 9.80 -2.30 8.57
N GLY A 119 10.64 -3.10 9.23
CA GLY A 119 11.26 -2.73 10.51
C GLY A 119 12.00 -1.39 10.45
N ARG A 120 12.70 -1.09 9.35
CA ARG A 120 13.39 0.20 9.16
C ARG A 120 12.45 1.39 9.07
N VAL A 121 11.33 1.26 8.36
CA VAL A 121 10.37 2.36 8.18
C VAL A 121 9.68 2.67 9.51
N PHE A 122 9.23 1.62 10.23
CA PHE A 122 8.66 1.75 11.57
C PHE A 122 9.67 2.34 12.56
N LEU A 123 10.88 1.81 12.65
CA LEU A 123 11.92 2.34 13.55
C LEU A 123 12.29 3.78 13.21
N LYS A 124 12.34 4.15 11.92
CA LYS A 124 12.59 5.53 11.49
C LYS A 124 11.46 6.46 11.95
N SER A 125 10.19 6.03 11.85
CA SER A 125 9.05 6.80 12.35
C SER A 125 9.12 6.98 13.88
N VAL A 126 9.44 5.92 14.63
CA VAL A 126 9.62 5.98 16.09
C VAL A 126 10.78 6.93 16.48
N VAL A 127 11.93 6.82 15.82
CA VAL A 127 13.09 7.70 16.07
C VAL A 127 12.75 9.16 15.76
N ASN A 128 12.06 9.43 14.65
CA ASN A 128 11.64 10.79 14.30
C ASN A 128 10.67 11.37 15.34
N ASN A 129 9.73 10.58 15.85
CA ASN A 129 8.82 11.01 16.92
C ASN A 129 9.56 11.32 18.23
N LEU A 130 10.53 10.47 18.62
CA LEU A 130 11.34 10.72 19.82
C LEU A 130 12.19 11.99 19.67
N LEU A 131 12.82 12.20 18.50
CA LEU A 131 13.58 13.42 18.23
C LEU A 131 12.71 14.67 18.28
N LYS A 132 11.48 14.60 17.77
CA LYS A 132 10.51 15.69 17.86
C LYS A 132 10.18 16.02 19.31
N LEU A 133 9.82 15.03 20.13
CA LEU A 133 9.49 15.26 21.55
C LEU A 133 10.66 15.89 22.34
N ILE A 134 11.89 15.40 22.10
CA ILE A 134 13.09 15.98 22.73
C ILE A 134 13.31 17.42 22.28
N SER A 135 13.10 17.70 20.99
CA SER A 135 13.20 19.06 20.44
C SER A 135 12.17 19.99 21.09
N ASP A 136 10.91 19.56 21.18
CA ASP A 136 9.82 20.35 21.75
C ASP A 136 10.10 20.70 23.22
N GLU A 137 10.52 19.72 24.03
CA GLU A 137 10.92 19.93 25.44
C GLU A 137 12.14 20.86 25.57
N THR A 138 13.14 20.69 24.69
CA THR A 138 14.34 21.53 24.71
C THR A 138 13.98 22.99 24.43
N VAL A 139 13.08 23.24 23.48
CA VAL A 139 12.60 24.59 23.16
C VAL A 139 11.80 25.18 24.31
N SER A 140 10.91 24.41 24.93
CA SER A 140 10.14 24.85 26.11
C SER A 140 11.05 25.28 27.25
N PHE A 141 12.05 24.46 27.58
CA PHE A 141 13.01 24.76 28.65
C PHE A 141 13.88 25.99 28.36
N GLN A 142 14.27 26.20 27.10
CA GLN A 142 15.01 27.40 26.70
C GLN A 142 14.16 28.67 26.81
N LEU A 143 12.87 28.60 26.43
CA LEU A 143 11.93 29.70 26.59
C LEU A 143 11.73 30.07 28.06
N GLU A 144 11.54 29.09 28.93
CA GLU A 144 11.39 29.33 30.38
C GLU A 144 12.63 30.00 30.98
N GLN A 145 13.83 29.56 30.59
CA GLN A 145 15.08 30.15 31.07
C GLN A 145 15.25 31.62 30.68
N GLU A 146 14.90 31.99 29.44
CA GLU A 146 14.98 33.39 29.02
C GLU A 146 13.85 34.23 29.61
N ALA A 147 12.63 33.67 29.72
CA ALA A 147 11.50 34.37 30.31
C ALA A 147 11.75 34.79 31.77
N VAL A 148 12.40 33.94 32.57
CA VAL A 148 12.72 34.22 33.98
C VAL A 148 13.71 35.39 34.14
N LYS A 149 14.52 35.69 33.12
CA LYS A 149 15.50 36.80 33.15
C LYS A 149 14.87 38.16 32.85
N LEU A 150 13.65 38.19 32.31
CA LEU A 150 13.00 39.41 31.83
C LEU A 150 12.13 40.06 32.92
N PRO A 151 12.07 41.39 33.00
CA PRO A 151 11.09 42.09 33.84
C PRO A 151 9.66 41.72 33.43
N LEU A 152 8.75 41.61 34.41
CA LEU A 152 7.36 41.21 34.16
C LEU A 152 6.67 42.06 33.08
N GLN A 153 6.89 43.37 33.07
CA GLN A 153 6.30 44.27 32.06
C GLN A 153 6.79 43.98 30.64
N GLU A 154 8.08 43.65 30.48
CA GLU A 154 8.66 43.32 29.18
C GLU A 154 8.19 41.94 28.71
N LEU A 155 8.12 40.97 29.61
CA LEU A 155 7.59 39.64 29.33
C LEU A 155 6.12 39.71 28.87
N THR A 156 5.27 40.47 29.57
CA THR A 156 3.87 40.68 29.17
C THR A 156 3.75 41.30 27.78
N ALA A 157 4.55 42.33 27.48
CA ALA A 157 4.54 42.95 26.15
C ALA A 157 4.98 41.98 25.03
N LYS A 158 5.97 41.12 25.31
CA LYS A 158 6.40 40.06 24.38
C LYS A 158 5.32 39.00 24.17
N ILE A 159 4.61 38.59 25.22
CA ILE A 159 3.46 37.66 25.15
C ILE A 159 2.33 38.26 24.32
N ASP A 160 1.95 39.52 24.57
CA ASP A 160 0.88 40.19 23.83
C ASP A 160 1.19 40.28 22.32
N ARG A 161 2.45 40.60 21.98
CA ARG A 161 2.92 40.61 20.59
C ARG A 161 2.85 39.22 19.96
N PHE A 162 3.29 38.18 20.68
CA PHE A 162 3.23 36.80 20.22
C PHE A 162 1.78 36.35 19.97
N GLU A 163 0.86 36.64 20.88
CA GLU A 163 -0.56 36.31 20.73
C GLU A 163 -1.22 37.00 19.53
N GLN A 164 -0.85 38.26 19.26
CA GLN A 164 -1.34 38.97 18.07
C GLN A 164 -0.90 38.30 16.77
N GLU A 165 0.37 37.94 16.67
CA GLU A 165 0.93 37.29 15.48
C GLU A 165 0.38 35.86 15.32
N MET A 166 0.18 35.13 16.43
CA MET A 166 -0.43 33.80 16.41
C MET A 166 -1.89 33.80 15.93
N LYS A 167 -2.64 34.91 16.12
CA LYS A 167 -3.98 35.05 15.53
C LYS A 167 -3.92 35.08 14.00
N THR A 168 -2.91 35.73 13.43
CA THR A 168 -2.70 35.75 11.97
C THR A 168 -2.34 34.35 11.47
N VAL A 169 -1.39 33.68 12.13
CA VAL A 169 -0.98 32.32 11.80
C VAL A 169 -2.14 31.32 11.89
N SER A 170 -3.01 31.46 12.88
CA SER A 170 -4.20 30.62 13.04
C SER A 170 -5.19 30.79 11.88
N LYS A 171 -5.42 32.03 11.43
CA LYS A 171 -6.26 32.31 10.25
C LYS A 171 -5.69 31.71 8.97
N ASP A 172 -4.37 31.83 8.77
CA ASP A 172 -3.68 31.20 7.64
C ASP A 172 -3.85 29.67 7.65
N ARG A 173 -3.72 29.05 8.83
CA ARG A 173 -3.95 27.61 9.00
C ARG A 173 -5.39 27.21 8.65
N GLU A 174 -6.37 27.98 9.10
CA GLU A 174 -7.79 27.73 8.77
C GLU A 174 -8.02 27.83 7.26
N HIS A 175 -7.45 28.86 6.62
CA HIS A 175 -7.51 29.04 5.17
C HIS A 175 -6.91 27.84 4.41
N ASN A 176 -5.74 27.36 4.84
CA ASN A 176 -5.11 26.17 4.26
C ASN A 176 -5.99 24.92 4.42
N GLY A 177 -6.73 24.80 5.52
CA GLY A 177 -7.72 23.74 5.73
C GLY A 177 -8.84 23.74 4.71
N TYR A 178 -9.40 24.92 4.38
CA TYR A 178 -10.43 25.05 3.34
C TYR A 178 -9.89 24.68 1.96
N LEU A 179 -8.66 25.09 1.63
CA LEU A 179 -8.03 24.75 0.36
C LEU A 179 -7.80 23.23 0.22
N LEU A 180 -7.32 22.57 1.27
CA LEU A 180 -7.18 21.10 1.29
C LEU A 180 -8.52 20.40 1.05
N SER A 181 -9.59 20.85 1.73
CA SER A 181 -10.93 20.32 1.52
C SER A 181 -11.42 20.53 0.08
N GLY A 182 -11.10 21.67 -0.52
CA GLY A 182 -11.37 21.97 -1.93
C GLY A 182 -10.64 21.03 -2.90
N HIS A 183 -9.36 20.75 -2.66
CA HIS A 183 -8.59 19.78 -3.45
C HIS A 183 -9.18 18.38 -3.35
N LEU A 184 -9.49 17.90 -2.13
CA LEU A 184 -10.13 16.60 -1.94
C LEU A 184 -11.47 16.50 -2.66
N LYS A 185 -12.29 17.55 -2.59
CA LYS A 185 -13.57 17.60 -3.30
C LYS A 185 -13.37 17.51 -4.82
N THR A 186 -12.35 18.19 -5.35
CA THR A 186 -12.01 18.17 -6.78
C THR A 186 -11.63 16.76 -7.24
N ILE A 187 -10.80 16.06 -6.45
CA ILE A 187 -10.41 14.67 -6.72
C ILE A 187 -11.64 13.76 -6.72
N THR A 188 -12.51 13.87 -5.70
CA THR A 188 -13.73 13.04 -5.62
C THR A 188 -14.69 13.31 -6.78
N SER A 189 -14.90 14.57 -7.14
CA SER A 189 -15.74 14.91 -8.30
C SER A 189 -15.13 14.42 -9.62
N GLY A 190 -13.81 14.46 -9.77
CA GLY A 190 -13.10 13.89 -10.92
C GLY A 190 -13.25 12.37 -11.01
N LEU A 191 -13.25 11.66 -9.87
CA LEU A 191 -13.53 10.24 -9.80
C LEU A 191 -14.95 9.91 -10.28
N ASP A 192 -15.95 10.65 -9.80
CA ASP A 192 -17.35 10.46 -10.21
C ASP A 192 -17.52 10.71 -11.72
N GLU A 193 -16.87 11.74 -12.25
CA GLU A 193 -16.88 12.04 -13.68
C GLU A 193 -16.19 10.94 -14.51
N ALA A 194 -15.04 10.43 -14.05
CA ALA A 194 -14.32 9.34 -14.71
C ALA A 194 -15.13 8.04 -14.73
N ILE A 195 -15.79 7.69 -13.62
CA ILE A 195 -16.72 6.54 -13.56
C ILE A 195 -17.88 6.74 -14.54
N GLY A 196 -18.44 7.96 -14.58
CA GLY A 196 -19.52 8.31 -15.49
C GLY A 196 -19.10 8.19 -16.96
N ALA A 197 -17.93 8.70 -17.32
CA ALA A 197 -17.37 8.61 -18.66
C ALA A 197 -17.11 7.15 -19.07
N PHE A 198 -16.47 6.37 -18.19
CA PHE A 198 -16.21 4.95 -18.44
C PHE A 198 -17.50 4.18 -18.76
N LYS A 199 -18.58 4.41 -18.01
CA LYS A 199 -19.89 3.79 -18.29
C LYS A 199 -20.44 4.22 -19.64
N ARG A 200 -20.41 5.51 -19.96
CA ARG A 200 -20.92 6.04 -21.24
C ARG A 200 -20.17 5.48 -22.45
N ASP A 201 -18.86 5.34 -22.33
CA ASP A 201 -18.00 4.90 -23.44
C ASP A 201 -17.97 3.37 -23.58
N SER A 202 -18.02 2.64 -22.47
CA SER A 202 -17.90 1.17 -22.47
C SER A 202 -19.21 0.47 -22.74
N LEU A 203 -20.35 0.94 -22.21
CA LEU A 203 -21.63 0.24 -22.34
C LEU A 203 -22.05 -0.01 -23.80
N PRO A 204 -21.98 0.95 -24.73
CA PRO A 204 -22.38 0.71 -26.11
C PRO A 204 -21.55 -0.39 -26.80
N VAL A 205 -20.23 -0.39 -26.54
CA VAL A 205 -19.30 -1.36 -27.11
C VAL A 205 -19.55 -2.76 -26.52
N LEU A 206 -19.76 -2.85 -25.20
CA LEU A 206 -20.09 -4.11 -24.53
C LEU A 206 -21.38 -4.74 -25.10
N HIS A 207 -22.42 -3.94 -25.33
CA HIS A 207 -23.66 -4.43 -25.93
C HIS A 207 -23.42 -4.98 -27.34
N GLN A 208 -22.67 -4.25 -28.18
CA GLN A 208 -22.39 -4.66 -29.54
C GLN A 208 -21.57 -5.96 -29.61
N GLU A 209 -20.56 -6.11 -28.76
CA GLU A 209 -19.74 -7.33 -28.69
C GLU A 209 -20.54 -8.53 -28.17
N LEU A 210 -21.42 -8.31 -27.19
CA LEU A 210 -22.32 -9.33 -26.68
C LEU A 210 -23.29 -9.83 -27.74
N ASP A 211 -23.91 -8.93 -28.51
CA ASP A 211 -24.83 -9.28 -29.60
C ASP A 211 -24.13 -10.11 -30.68
N ASN A 212 -22.88 -9.74 -31.01
CA ASN A 212 -22.07 -10.47 -31.98
C ASN A 212 -21.75 -11.90 -31.52
N GLU A 213 -21.35 -12.07 -30.25
CA GLU A 213 -21.01 -13.39 -29.70
C GLU A 213 -22.26 -14.25 -29.52
N TYR A 214 -23.39 -13.67 -29.09
CA TYR A 214 -24.69 -14.34 -29.10
C TYR A 214 -25.03 -14.90 -30.50
N GLY A 215 -24.92 -14.06 -31.54
CA GLY A 215 -25.18 -14.47 -32.91
C GLY A 215 -24.23 -15.56 -33.43
N ARG A 216 -22.99 -15.62 -32.91
CA ARG A 216 -22.01 -16.66 -33.24
C ARG A 216 -22.34 -17.99 -32.56
N LEU A 217 -22.66 -17.97 -31.27
CA LEU A 217 -22.98 -19.15 -30.48
C LEU A 217 -24.28 -19.83 -30.91
N VAL A 218 -25.30 -19.03 -31.26
CA VAL A 218 -26.57 -19.54 -31.82
C VAL A 218 -26.34 -20.24 -33.16
N ARG A 219 -25.49 -19.69 -34.04
CA ARG A 219 -25.14 -20.33 -35.32
C ARG A 219 -24.35 -21.64 -35.16
N ARG A 220 -23.59 -21.77 -34.09
CA ARG A 220 -22.80 -22.98 -33.77
C ARG A 220 -23.63 -24.10 -33.14
N GLY A 221 -24.85 -23.82 -32.66
CA GLY A 221 -25.69 -24.80 -31.97
C GLY A 221 -25.13 -25.20 -30.59
N ALA A 222 -24.61 -24.23 -29.82
CA ALA A 222 -24.06 -24.50 -28.50
C ALA A 222 -25.14 -24.94 -27.49
N GLY A 223 -24.94 -26.08 -26.82
CA GLY A 223 -25.87 -26.60 -25.81
C GLY A 223 -25.86 -25.83 -24.48
N ASN A 224 -24.80 -25.06 -24.20
CA ASN A 224 -24.58 -24.32 -22.95
C ASN A 224 -24.46 -22.81 -23.18
N LEU A 225 -25.32 -22.25 -24.04
CA LEU A 225 -25.30 -20.83 -24.46
C LEU A 225 -25.19 -19.84 -23.29
N ARG A 226 -25.89 -20.10 -22.18
CA ARG A 226 -25.89 -19.22 -21.02
C ARG A 226 -24.51 -19.11 -20.38
N SER A 227 -23.86 -20.25 -20.10
CA SER A 227 -22.56 -20.27 -19.42
C SER A 227 -21.47 -19.64 -20.27
N GLU A 228 -21.46 -19.93 -21.59
CA GLU A 228 -20.49 -19.33 -22.51
C GLU A 228 -20.67 -17.80 -22.63
N LEU A 229 -21.91 -17.29 -22.59
CA LEU A 229 -22.17 -15.85 -22.61
C LEU A 229 -21.84 -15.17 -21.28
N GLU A 230 -22.13 -15.83 -20.14
CA GLU A 230 -21.75 -15.32 -18.82
C GLU A 230 -20.23 -15.20 -18.68
N GLU A 231 -19.48 -16.21 -19.13
CA GLU A 231 -18.02 -16.22 -19.14
C GLU A 231 -17.47 -15.10 -20.05
N PHE A 232 -17.98 -15.00 -21.27
CA PHE A 232 -17.60 -13.94 -22.21
C PHE A 232 -17.88 -12.53 -21.67
N MET A 233 -19.05 -12.31 -21.09
CA MET A 233 -19.41 -11.04 -20.45
C MET A 233 -18.46 -10.70 -19.30
N PHE A 234 -18.15 -11.68 -18.46
CA PHE A 234 -17.25 -11.48 -17.33
C PHE A 234 -15.85 -11.11 -17.79
N GLU A 235 -15.29 -11.83 -18.75
CA GLU A 235 -13.96 -11.51 -19.31
C GLU A 235 -13.93 -10.12 -19.93
N MET A 236 -14.93 -9.76 -20.72
CA MET A 236 -15.01 -8.48 -21.41
C MET A 236 -15.11 -7.30 -20.43
N VAL A 237 -15.93 -7.42 -19.38
CA VAL A 237 -16.04 -6.40 -18.33
C VAL A 237 -14.74 -6.30 -17.54
N ARG A 238 -14.16 -7.44 -17.16
CA ARG A 238 -12.91 -7.52 -16.38
C ARG A 238 -11.76 -6.83 -17.13
N ASP A 239 -11.58 -7.12 -18.41
CA ASP A 239 -10.46 -6.61 -19.19
C ASP A 239 -10.53 -5.09 -19.36
N ARG A 240 -11.72 -4.56 -19.67
CA ARG A 240 -11.93 -3.11 -19.79
C ARG A 240 -11.79 -2.40 -18.45
N PHE A 241 -12.37 -2.97 -17.39
CA PHE A 241 -12.28 -2.39 -16.06
C PHE A 241 -10.85 -2.39 -15.52
N THR A 242 -10.07 -3.43 -15.80
CA THR A 242 -8.68 -3.53 -15.33
C THR A 242 -7.81 -2.43 -15.91
N GLY A 243 -7.87 -2.20 -17.23
CA GLY A 243 -7.10 -1.15 -17.90
C GLY A 243 -7.52 0.25 -17.44
N TRP A 244 -8.84 0.50 -17.36
CA TRP A 244 -9.37 1.77 -16.88
C TRP A 244 -8.99 2.03 -15.41
N ARG A 245 -9.12 1.02 -14.53
CA ARG A 245 -8.76 1.13 -13.11
C ARG A 245 -7.29 1.48 -12.94
N GLN A 246 -6.39 0.87 -13.71
CA GLN A 246 -4.97 1.19 -13.63
C GLN A 246 -4.71 2.67 -13.96
N HIS A 247 -5.26 3.16 -15.08
CA HIS A 247 -5.10 4.56 -15.48
C HIS A 247 -5.71 5.54 -14.47
N LEU A 248 -6.88 5.21 -13.91
CA LEU A 248 -7.53 5.99 -12.88
C LEU A 248 -6.67 6.06 -11.61
N THR A 249 -6.11 4.93 -11.16
CA THR A 249 -5.21 4.89 -10.00
C THR A 249 -3.99 5.77 -10.21
N GLU A 250 -3.33 5.67 -11.36
CA GLU A 250 -2.16 6.52 -11.69
C GLU A 250 -2.52 8.02 -11.64
N THR A 251 -3.69 8.38 -12.19
CA THR A 251 -4.17 9.77 -12.20
C THR A 251 -4.47 10.28 -10.79
N ILE A 252 -5.21 9.52 -9.98
CA ILE A 252 -5.55 9.89 -8.61
C ILE A 252 -4.30 9.98 -7.74
N SER A 253 -3.38 9.02 -7.86
CA SER A 253 -2.11 9.04 -7.14
C SER A 253 -1.31 10.30 -7.43
N ALA A 254 -1.21 10.71 -8.69
CA ALA A 254 -0.52 11.95 -9.07
C ALA A 254 -1.18 13.20 -8.46
N GLN A 255 -2.51 13.29 -8.52
CA GLN A 255 -3.26 14.41 -7.92
C GLN A 255 -3.11 14.45 -6.39
N LEU A 256 -3.12 13.29 -5.73
CA LEU A 256 -2.95 13.18 -4.30
C LEU A 256 -1.53 13.57 -3.88
N GLU A 257 -0.50 13.13 -4.61
CA GLU A 257 0.90 13.52 -4.37
C GLU A 257 1.12 15.02 -4.52
N GLU A 258 0.47 15.64 -5.51
CA GLU A 258 0.50 17.10 -5.69
C GLU A 258 -0.15 17.83 -4.51
N ALA A 259 -1.37 17.41 -4.12
CA ALA A 259 -2.07 17.97 -2.97
C ALA A 259 -1.26 17.81 -1.67
N HIS A 260 -0.61 16.66 -1.46
CA HIS A 260 0.25 16.42 -0.31
C HIS A 260 1.48 17.31 -0.31
N ARG A 261 2.20 17.44 -1.43
CA ARG A 261 3.37 18.33 -1.52
C ARG A 261 2.99 19.77 -1.22
N TRP A 262 1.91 20.25 -1.83
CA TRP A 262 1.40 21.60 -1.59
C TRP A 262 1.08 21.82 -0.10
N PHE A 263 0.35 20.91 0.53
CA PHE A 263 -0.03 21.03 1.95
C PHE A 263 1.19 20.94 2.89
N ALA A 264 2.13 20.05 2.59
CA ALA A 264 3.37 19.90 3.35
C ALA A 264 4.21 21.18 3.29
N THR A 265 4.36 21.79 2.10
CA THR A 265 5.06 23.07 1.95
C THR A 265 4.39 24.17 2.76
N GLY A 266 3.07 24.36 2.64
CA GLY A 266 2.35 25.39 3.41
C GLY A 266 2.43 25.19 4.93
N THR A 267 2.43 23.93 5.39
CA THR A 267 2.61 23.60 6.81
C THR A 267 4.02 23.93 7.29
N ASN A 268 5.05 23.59 6.50
CA ASN A 268 6.44 23.90 6.82
C ASN A 268 6.69 25.42 6.87
N GLU A 269 6.19 26.18 5.91
CA GLU A 269 6.29 27.65 5.92
C GLU A 269 5.61 28.27 7.15
N THR A 270 4.53 27.64 7.63
CA THR A 270 3.85 28.07 8.86
C THR A 270 4.72 27.79 10.09
N ILE A 271 5.32 26.59 10.16
CA ILE A 271 6.25 26.20 11.23
C ILE A 271 7.47 27.12 11.25
N GLU A 272 8.07 27.40 10.09
CA GLU A 272 9.21 28.31 9.96
C GLU A 272 8.85 29.73 10.40
N ARG A 273 7.67 30.23 10.05
CA ARG A 273 7.17 31.53 10.52
C ARG A 273 7.00 31.57 12.04
N ILE A 274 6.44 30.53 12.65
CA ILE A 274 6.31 30.44 14.12
C ILE A 274 7.68 30.40 14.79
N HIS A 275 8.63 29.65 14.23
CA HIS A 275 10.01 29.60 14.75
C HIS A 275 10.69 30.95 14.64
N ALA A 276 10.63 31.61 13.48
CA ALA A 276 11.21 32.93 13.26
C ALA A 276 10.60 33.97 14.20
N LEU A 277 9.28 33.93 14.40
CA LEU A 277 8.57 34.78 15.34
C LEU A 277 9.04 34.56 16.78
N THR A 278 9.14 33.30 17.21
CA THR A 278 9.62 32.95 18.55
C THR A 278 11.07 33.39 18.75
N SER A 279 11.92 33.17 17.74
CA SER A 279 13.32 33.63 17.74
C SER A 279 13.46 35.14 17.78
N ASP A 280 12.60 35.90 17.09
CA ASP A 280 12.60 37.38 17.08
C ASP A 280 12.12 37.94 18.43
N ILE A 281 11.00 37.42 18.95
CA ILE A 281 10.39 37.95 20.18
C ILE A 281 11.24 37.60 21.41
N PHE A 282 11.75 36.37 21.49
CA PHE A 282 12.46 35.85 22.66
C PHE A 282 13.99 35.78 22.48
N GLU A 283 14.53 36.24 21.34
CA GLU A 283 15.97 36.26 21.04
C GLU A 283 16.65 34.87 21.13
N LEU A 284 15.89 33.80 20.83
CA LEU A 284 16.35 32.41 20.93
C LEU A 284 16.94 31.90 19.62
N LYS A 285 18.01 31.09 19.71
CA LYS A 285 18.51 30.29 18.58
C LYS A 285 17.82 28.92 18.54
N LEU A 286 16.62 28.88 17.98
CA LEU A 286 15.88 27.64 17.77
C LEU A 286 16.42 26.92 16.53
N LYS A 287 16.72 25.62 16.64
CA LYS A 287 16.99 24.77 15.47
C LYS A 287 15.67 24.12 15.03
N PRO A 288 15.22 24.32 13.79
CA PRO A 288 14.00 23.68 13.32
C PRO A 288 14.20 22.17 13.22
N PHE A 289 13.23 21.38 13.70
CA PHE A 289 13.10 19.97 13.35
C PHE A 289 11.99 19.83 12.30
N THR A 290 12.35 19.92 11.02
CA THR A 290 11.45 19.60 9.92
C THR A 290 11.69 18.16 9.47
N SER A 291 10.84 17.23 9.91
CA SER A 291 10.77 15.91 9.27
C SER A 291 9.66 15.96 8.21
N VAL A 292 10.06 16.01 6.94
CA VAL A 292 9.14 15.82 5.82
C VAL A 292 8.95 14.31 5.68
N GLU A 293 7.79 13.79 6.07
CA GLU A 293 7.36 12.47 5.61
C GLU A 293 6.85 12.62 4.17
N MET A 294 7.70 12.24 3.21
CA MET A 294 7.24 12.00 1.85
C MET A 294 6.39 10.74 1.85
N LEU A 295 5.11 10.87 1.50
CA LEU A 295 4.18 9.73 1.35
C LEU A 295 4.57 8.78 0.22
N SER A 296 5.47 9.22 -0.68
CA SER A 296 5.94 8.43 -1.80
C SER A 296 7.34 7.87 -1.53
N THR A 297 7.38 6.63 -1.06
CA THR A 297 8.34 5.68 -1.63
C THR A 297 7.60 4.87 -2.68
N ALA A 298 7.17 5.49 -3.78
CA ALA A 298 6.98 4.73 -5.00
C ALA A 298 8.33 4.02 -5.32
N PRO A 299 8.35 2.71 -5.59
CA PRO A 299 9.57 2.05 -6.05
C PRO A 299 9.88 2.58 -7.45
N HIS A 300 10.67 3.65 -7.52
CA HIS A 300 11.34 4.06 -8.73
C HIS A 300 12.34 2.96 -9.09
N ASN A 301 11.92 2.12 -10.04
CA ASN A 301 12.72 1.46 -11.06
C ASN A 301 14.23 1.42 -10.78
N LYS A 302 14.71 0.33 -10.16
CA LYS A 302 16.09 -0.14 -10.30
C LYS A 302 16.10 -1.45 -11.08
N MET A 303 15.70 -1.40 -12.35
CA MET A 303 16.32 -2.26 -13.37
C MET A 303 17.60 -1.58 -13.82
N SER A 304 18.73 -1.98 -13.24
CA SER A 304 20.07 -1.98 -13.86
C SER A 304 21.07 -2.42 -12.79
N GLU A 305 22.05 -3.21 -13.20
CA GLU A 305 23.14 -3.81 -12.41
C GLU A 305 22.80 -5.10 -11.67
N TYR A 306 22.72 -6.19 -12.43
CA TYR A 306 23.56 -7.37 -12.17
C TYR A 306 24.07 -7.92 -13.52
N ARG A 307 25.37 -7.73 -13.74
CA ARG A 307 26.21 -8.69 -14.47
C ARG A 307 26.80 -9.62 -13.43
#